data_AF-A0A081PXA1-F1
#
_entry.id   AF-A0A081PXA1-F1
#
_cell.length_a   1.000
_cell.length_b   1.000
_cell.length_c   1.000
_cell.angle_alpha   90.00
_cell.angle_beta   90.00
_cell.angle_gamma   90.00
#
_symmetry.space_group_name_H-M   'P 1'
#
loop_
_entity.id
_entity.type
_entity.pdbx_description
1 polymer ?
#
loop_
_entity_poly.entity_id
_entity_poly.type
_entity_poly.pdbx_seq_one_letter_code
_entity_poly.pdbx_strand_id
1 'polypeptide(L)'
;MKNRIKLLRQEQGKTQKELADEIGVKKLTISRWENAEDVSLKQDKAQLLADIFGVSVSYLLGYSEYRDSQEANFHLNKINPDDPYNLVRARICSILGDDLMEELERQYVTGYDDPDYSNLISFLSAVNQLSYTDEEELLLNYGILPKEDKKIIKNLVSDMAEKVKIANKKEPWEKGF
;
A
#
# COMPACT_ATOMS: atom_id res chain seq x y z
N MET A 1 -10.42 7.45 11.44
CA MET A 1 -10.30 8.66 10.60
C MET A 1 -11.45 8.68 9.60
N LYS A 2 -11.91 9.86 9.16
CA LYS A 2 -13.04 9.94 8.22
C LYS A 2 -12.54 9.93 6.78
N ASN A 3 -13.16 9.13 5.92
CA ASN A 3 -12.82 9.10 4.49
C ASN A 3 -13.10 10.45 3.79
N ARG A 4 -12.42 10.69 2.66
CA ARG A 4 -12.49 11.93 1.87
C ARG A 4 -13.33 11.83 0.60
N ILE A 5 -14.08 10.74 0.40
CA ILE A 5 -14.87 10.50 -0.83
C ILE A 5 -15.83 11.65 -1.13
N LYS A 6 -16.56 12.11 -0.10
CA LYS A 6 -17.54 13.21 -0.25
C LYS A 6 -16.85 14.53 -0.64
N LEU A 7 -15.73 14.81 0.02
CA LEU A 7 -14.92 16.01 -0.22
C LEU A 7 -14.43 16.03 -1.66
N LEU A 8 -13.75 14.96 -2.08
CA LEU A 8 -13.16 14.83 -3.41
C LEU A 8 -14.22 14.87 -4.53
N ARG A 9 -15.36 14.20 -4.33
CA ARG A 9 -16.48 14.31 -5.26
C ARG A 9 -16.98 15.75 -5.42
N GLN A 10 -17.09 16.48 -4.31
CA GLN A 10 -17.55 17.87 -4.32
C GLN A 10 -16.52 18.81 -4.96
N GLU A 11 -15.22 18.59 -4.75
CA GLU A 11 -14.14 19.32 -5.43
C GLU A 11 -14.22 19.17 -6.96
N GLN A 12 -14.62 18.00 -7.45
CA GLN A 12 -14.87 17.76 -8.87
C GLN A 12 -16.24 18.27 -9.37
N GLY A 13 -17.07 18.86 -8.50
CA GLY A 13 -18.40 19.34 -8.86
C GLY A 13 -19.41 18.25 -9.22
N LYS A 14 -19.11 16.98 -8.93
CA LYS A 14 -19.96 15.82 -9.28
C LYS A 14 -21.06 15.61 -8.25
N THR A 15 -22.25 15.20 -8.69
CA THR A 15 -23.30 14.65 -7.83
C THR A 15 -22.99 13.20 -7.46
N GLN A 16 -23.61 12.69 -6.38
CA GLN A 16 -23.48 11.26 -6.03
C GLN A 16 -23.97 10.33 -7.16
N LYS A 17 -24.88 10.79 -8.03
CA LYS A 17 -25.38 9.99 -9.15
C LYS A 17 -24.34 9.90 -10.26
N GLU A 18 -23.73 11.01 -10.65
CA GLU A 18 -22.70 11.03 -11.70
C GLU A 18 -21.51 10.15 -11.32
N LEU A 19 -21.02 10.26 -10.08
CA LEU A 19 -19.96 9.37 -9.59
C LEU A 19 -20.38 7.91 -9.57
N ALA A 20 -21.64 7.63 -9.21
CA ALA A 20 -22.16 6.26 -9.20
C ALA A 20 -22.22 5.67 -10.62
N ASP A 21 -22.67 6.46 -11.58
CA ASP A 21 -22.79 6.06 -12.98
C ASP A 21 -21.40 5.79 -13.60
N GLU A 22 -20.38 6.60 -13.27
CA GLU A 22 -18.98 6.41 -13.69
C GLU A 22 -18.34 5.13 -13.13
N ILE A 23 -18.62 4.80 -11.86
CA ILE A 23 -18.08 3.61 -11.18
C ILE A 23 -18.88 2.34 -11.51
N GLY A 24 -20.08 2.49 -12.08
CA GLY A 24 -21.01 1.39 -12.34
C GLY A 24 -21.67 0.85 -11.06
N VAL A 25 -22.00 1.72 -10.10
CA VAL A 25 -22.70 1.36 -8.85
C VAL A 25 -23.98 2.17 -8.70
N LYS A 26 -24.78 1.86 -7.67
CA LYS A 26 -25.99 2.65 -7.36
C LYS A 26 -25.61 3.92 -6.60
N LYS A 27 -26.33 5.03 -6.81
CA LYS A 27 -26.20 6.27 -6.00
C LYS A 27 -26.17 5.99 -4.49
N LEU A 28 -27.01 5.07 -4.02
CA LEU A 28 -27.06 4.68 -2.61
C LEU A 28 -25.73 4.10 -2.11
N THR A 29 -24.98 3.41 -2.96
CA THR A 29 -23.65 2.88 -2.64
C THR A 29 -22.68 4.03 -2.34
N ILE A 30 -22.64 5.06 -3.20
CA ILE A 30 -21.83 6.27 -2.96
C ILE A 30 -22.24 6.94 -1.64
N SER A 31 -23.55 7.13 -1.44
CA SER A 31 -24.04 7.72 -0.19
C SER A 31 -23.66 6.90 1.04
N ARG A 32 -23.59 5.56 0.96
CA ARG A 32 -23.14 4.72 2.07
C ARG A 32 -21.66 4.90 2.35
N TRP A 33 -20.82 4.87 1.31
CA TRP A 33 -19.38 5.08 1.45
C TRP A 33 -19.05 6.46 2.04
N GLU A 34 -19.70 7.52 1.56
CA GLU A 34 -19.47 8.89 2.06
C GLU A 34 -19.83 9.11 3.53
N ASN A 35 -20.72 8.29 4.10
CA ASN A 35 -21.22 8.46 5.45
C ASN A 35 -20.75 7.36 6.42
N ALA A 36 -20.01 6.36 5.97
CA ALA A 36 -19.48 5.35 6.87
C ALA A 36 -18.34 5.92 7.71
N GLU A 37 -18.32 5.60 9.00
CA GLU A 37 -17.21 5.95 9.90
C GLU A 37 -15.96 5.14 9.56
N ASP A 38 -16.15 3.89 9.17
CA ASP A 38 -15.12 3.03 8.61
C ASP A 38 -15.63 2.45 7.28
N VAL A 39 -14.93 2.77 6.20
CA VAL A 39 -15.30 2.33 4.86
C VAL A 39 -14.51 1.09 4.51
N SER A 40 -15.15 -0.07 4.69
CA SER A 40 -14.65 -1.32 4.10
C SER A 40 -14.97 -1.34 2.60
N LEU A 41 -14.22 -0.55 1.83
CA LEU A 41 -14.17 -0.64 0.38
C LEU A 41 -13.31 -1.85 0.00
N LYS A 42 -13.76 -2.61 -1.00
CA LYS A 42 -12.87 -3.55 -1.66
C LYS A 42 -11.74 -2.76 -2.34
N GLN A 43 -10.55 -3.33 -2.36
CA GLN A 43 -9.34 -2.69 -2.90
C GLN A 43 -9.53 -2.17 -4.33
N ASP A 44 -10.20 -2.94 -5.20
CA ASP A 44 -10.53 -2.55 -6.57
C ASP A 44 -11.37 -1.27 -6.65
N LYS A 45 -12.35 -1.10 -5.74
CA LYS A 45 -13.20 0.10 -5.69
C LYS A 45 -12.51 1.28 -5.03
N ALA A 46 -11.66 1.04 -4.03
CA ALA A 46 -10.84 2.08 -3.43
C ALA A 46 -9.85 2.65 -4.46
N GLN A 47 -9.16 1.77 -5.20
CA GLN A 47 -8.24 2.18 -6.26
C GLN A 47 -8.96 2.95 -7.36
N LEU A 48 -10.09 2.45 -7.87
CA LEU A 48 -10.85 3.15 -8.91
C LEU A 48 -11.31 4.55 -8.47
N LEU A 49 -11.75 4.70 -7.22
CA LEU A 49 -12.11 6.02 -6.68
C LEU A 49 -10.88 6.93 -6.58
N ALA A 50 -9.75 6.41 -6.10
CA ALA A 50 -8.49 7.14 -5.98
C ALA A 50 -8.02 7.65 -7.36
N ASP A 51 -8.09 6.79 -8.38
CA ASP A 51 -7.77 7.12 -9.78
C ASP A 51 -8.69 8.21 -10.35
N ILE A 52 -10.02 8.10 -10.14
CA ILE A 52 -10.99 9.12 -10.56
C ILE A 52 -10.67 10.48 -9.94
N PHE A 53 -10.25 10.48 -8.67
CA PHE A 53 -9.96 11.70 -7.92
C PHE A 53 -8.53 12.22 -8.09
N GLY A 54 -7.62 11.42 -8.67
CA GLY A 54 -6.22 11.78 -8.82
C GLY A 54 -5.50 11.90 -7.47
N VAL A 55 -5.81 11.02 -6.53
CA VAL A 55 -5.19 10.97 -5.19
C VAL A 55 -4.79 9.54 -4.86
N SER A 56 -4.05 9.35 -3.77
CA SER A 56 -3.69 8.04 -3.24
C SER A 56 -4.88 7.38 -2.52
N VAL A 57 -4.87 6.04 -2.47
CA VAL A 57 -5.87 5.28 -1.70
C VAL A 57 -5.81 5.66 -0.22
N SER A 58 -4.61 5.84 0.33
CA SER A 58 -4.43 6.29 1.72
C SER A 58 -5.09 7.64 1.97
N TYR A 59 -4.92 8.62 1.08
CA TYR A 59 -5.58 9.92 1.22
C TYR A 59 -7.10 9.80 1.12
N LEU A 60 -7.58 9.04 0.13
CA LEU A 60 -9.01 8.80 -0.07
C LEU A 60 -9.68 8.23 1.18
N LEU A 61 -9.06 7.23 1.80
CA LEU A 61 -9.59 6.53 2.96
C LEU A 61 -9.34 7.27 4.28
N GLY A 62 -8.49 8.29 4.28
CA GLY A 62 -8.20 9.07 5.47
C GLY A 62 -7.00 8.57 6.26
N TYR A 63 -6.12 7.75 5.67
CA TYR A 63 -4.91 7.22 6.31
C TYR A 63 -3.66 8.07 6.06
N SER A 64 -3.71 9.00 5.10
CA SER A 64 -2.64 9.97 4.86
C SER A 64 -3.20 11.38 4.75
N GLU A 65 -2.46 12.38 5.24
CA GLU A 65 -2.76 13.79 5.03
C GLU A 65 -2.27 14.31 3.67
N TYR A 66 -1.42 13.57 2.98
CA TYR A 66 -0.88 13.94 1.67
C TYR A 66 -1.68 13.30 0.54
N ARG A 67 -2.05 14.08 -0.48
CA ARG A 67 -2.84 13.60 -1.62
C ARG A 67 -2.12 12.51 -2.39
N ASP A 68 -0.81 12.58 -2.49
CA ASP A 68 0.02 11.60 -3.19
C ASP A 68 1.45 11.59 -2.64
N SER A 69 2.29 10.71 -3.20
CA SER A 69 3.69 10.60 -2.82
C SER A 69 4.53 11.82 -3.19
N GLN A 70 4.13 12.63 -4.19
CA GLN A 70 4.88 13.84 -4.56
C GLN A 70 4.69 14.92 -3.51
N GLU A 71 3.45 15.13 -3.07
CA GLU A 71 3.12 16.04 -1.98
C GLU A 71 3.82 15.60 -0.70
N ALA A 72 3.70 14.33 -0.31
CA ALA A 72 4.40 13.78 0.86
C ALA A 72 5.92 14.02 0.78
N ASN A 73 6.54 13.70 -0.36
CA ASN A 73 7.98 13.88 -0.56
C ASN A 73 8.39 15.35 -0.46
N PHE A 74 7.61 16.28 -1.02
CA PHE A 74 7.87 17.71 -0.90
C PHE A 74 7.86 18.17 0.56
N HIS A 75 6.88 17.72 1.35
CA HIS A 75 6.80 18.03 2.77
C HIS A 75 7.94 17.44 3.58
N LEU A 76 8.27 16.16 3.35
CA LEU A 76 9.37 15.47 4.04
C LEU A 76 10.74 16.12 3.75
N ASN A 77 11.01 16.48 2.49
CA ASN A 77 12.25 17.18 2.12
C ASN A 77 12.37 18.57 2.74
N LYS A 78 11.26 19.25 3.04
CA LYS A 78 11.31 20.52 3.79
C LYS A 78 11.69 20.31 5.25
N ILE A 79 11.32 19.18 5.83
CA ILE A 79 11.60 18.86 7.23
C ILE A 79 13.05 18.38 7.38
N ASN A 80 13.48 17.45 6.55
CA ASN A 80 14.83 16.91 6.55
C ASN A 80 15.32 16.61 5.12
N PRO A 81 15.93 17.60 4.43
CA PRO A 81 16.33 17.43 3.02
C PRO A 81 17.45 16.39 2.83
N ASP A 82 18.21 16.07 3.88
CA ASP A 82 19.34 15.15 3.84
C ASP A 82 18.94 13.70 4.15
N ASP A 83 17.66 13.42 4.44
CA ASP A 83 17.18 12.04 4.65
C ASP A 83 17.09 11.30 3.30
N PRO A 84 17.97 10.31 3.04
CA PRO A 84 17.98 9.58 1.78
C PRO A 84 16.73 8.71 1.58
N TYR A 85 15.90 8.52 2.61
CA TYR A 85 14.69 7.71 2.58
C TYR A 85 13.41 8.53 2.44
N ASN A 86 13.48 9.86 2.28
CA ASN A 86 12.29 10.70 2.09
C ASN A 86 11.38 10.19 0.97
N LEU A 87 11.95 9.74 -0.14
CA LEU A 87 11.17 9.20 -1.26
C LEU A 87 10.44 7.91 -0.86
N VAL A 88 11.09 7.03 -0.09
CA VAL A 88 10.49 5.78 0.38
C VAL A 88 9.40 6.07 1.40
N ARG A 89 9.67 6.95 2.37
CA ARG A 89 8.70 7.42 3.38
C ARG A 89 7.46 8.01 2.70
N ALA A 90 7.64 8.84 1.67
CA ALA A 90 6.55 9.42 0.90
C ALA A 90 5.68 8.38 0.18
N ARG A 91 6.30 7.34 -0.40
CA ARG A 91 5.56 6.22 -1.01
C ARG A 91 4.82 5.39 0.03
N ILE A 92 5.44 5.13 1.19
CA ILE A 92 4.76 4.47 2.32
C ILE A 92 3.52 5.27 2.75
N CYS A 93 3.63 6.58 2.96
CA CYS A 93 2.47 7.43 3.27
C CYS A 93 1.36 7.28 2.22
N SER A 94 1.73 7.30 0.93
CA SER A 94 0.77 7.20 -0.18
C SER A 94 0.12 5.81 -0.32
N ILE A 95 0.84 4.72 -0.08
CA ILE A 95 0.33 3.35 -0.29
C ILE A 95 -0.39 2.83 0.95
N LEU A 96 0.17 3.12 2.12
CA LEU A 96 -0.17 2.48 3.38
C LEU A 96 -0.81 3.47 4.37
N GLY A 97 -0.30 4.70 4.43
CA GLY A 97 -0.76 5.73 5.37
C GLY A 97 0.37 6.28 6.25
N ASP A 98 0.10 7.38 6.95
CA ASP A 98 1.13 8.16 7.66
C ASP A 98 1.69 7.43 8.89
N ASP A 99 0.84 6.70 9.62
CA ASP A 99 1.22 6.01 10.85
C ASP A 99 2.06 4.72 10.61
N LEU A 100 2.12 4.23 9.37
CA LEU A 100 2.69 2.91 9.10
C LEU A 100 4.23 2.86 9.09
N MET A 101 4.87 4.02 9.04
CA MET A 101 6.31 4.08 9.28
C MET A 101 6.67 3.63 10.71
N GLU A 102 5.85 3.99 11.71
CA GLU A 102 6.06 3.58 13.10
C GLU A 102 5.89 2.06 13.26
N GLU A 103 4.94 1.45 12.57
CA GLU A 103 4.76 0.00 12.60
C GLU A 103 5.93 -0.72 11.90
N LEU A 104 6.45 -0.19 10.79
CA LEU A 104 7.68 -0.73 10.19
C LEU A 104 8.88 -0.62 11.14
N GLU A 105 9.04 0.52 11.81
CA GLU A 105 10.09 0.69 12.82
C GLU A 105 9.94 -0.33 13.95
N ARG A 106 8.72 -0.54 14.46
CA ARG A 106 8.44 -1.56 15.49
C ARG A 106 8.76 -2.99 15.04
N GLN A 107 8.57 -3.30 13.76
CA GLN A 107 8.79 -4.63 13.21
C GLN A 107 10.26 -4.93 12.88
N TYR A 108 11.03 -3.90 12.49
CA TYR A 108 12.37 -4.07 11.92
C TYR A 108 13.50 -3.45 12.75
N VAL A 109 13.23 -2.49 13.63
CA VAL A 109 14.24 -1.95 14.55
C VAL A 109 14.43 -2.91 15.71
N THR A 110 15.69 -3.18 16.05
CA THR A 110 16.06 -4.07 17.15
C THR A 110 16.95 -3.34 18.15
N GLY A 111 17.31 -3.97 19.27
CA GLY A 111 17.99 -3.27 20.37
C GLY A 111 17.03 -2.45 21.22
N TYR A 112 17.37 -2.25 22.49
CA TYR A 112 16.53 -1.50 23.44
C TYR A 112 17.15 -0.14 23.76
N ASP A 113 18.37 -0.15 24.32
CA ASP A 113 19.09 1.08 24.68
C ASP A 113 19.85 1.71 23.50
N ASP A 114 20.26 0.89 22.52
CA ASP A 114 20.93 1.31 21.29
C ASP A 114 20.19 0.71 20.09
N PRO A 115 19.27 1.45 19.45
CA PRO A 115 18.44 0.92 18.38
C PRO A 115 19.24 0.62 17.11
N ASP A 116 19.14 -0.61 16.63
CA ASP A 116 19.73 -1.07 15.37
C ASP A 116 18.68 -1.03 14.24
N TYR A 117 18.91 -0.12 13.30
CA TYR A 117 18.08 0.13 12.12
C TYR A 117 18.51 -0.69 10.89
N SER A 118 19.53 -1.54 10.98
CA SER A 118 20.11 -2.25 9.82
C SER A 118 19.07 -3.04 9.03
N ASN A 119 18.16 -3.72 9.72
CA ASN A 119 17.08 -4.49 9.09
C ASN A 119 16.04 -3.58 8.42
N LEU A 120 15.67 -2.47 9.07
CA LEU A 120 14.75 -1.48 8.50
C LEU A 120 15.37 -0.85 7.24
N ILE A 121 16.62 -0.41 7.31
CA ILE A 121 17.37 0.17 6.18
C ILE A 121 17.42 -0.82 5.01
N SER A 122 17.70 -2.09 5.28
CA SER A 122 17.74 -3.14 4.26
C SER A 122 16.37 -3.35 3.61
N PHE A 123 15.31 -3.36 4.42
CA PHE A 123 13.93 -3.47 3.95
C PHE A 123 13.53 -2.27 3.08
N LEU A 124 13.75 -1.04 3.56
CA LEU A 124 13.46 0.18 2.81
C LEU A 124 14.26 0.26 1.51
N SER A 125 15.51 -0.21 1.51
CA SER A 125 16.33 -0.29 0.31
C SER A 125 15.75 -1.27 -0.72
N ALA A 126 15.25 -2.43 -0.28
CA ALA A 126 14.60 -3.40 -1.15
C ALA A 126 13.28 -2.84 -1.73
N VAL A 127 12.44 -2.23 -0.89
CA VAL A 127 11.23 -1.51 -1.33
C VAL A 127 11.59 -0.44 -2.36
N ASN A 128 12.67 0.31 -2.13
CA ASN A 128 13.10 1.34 -3.06
C ASN A 128 13.56 0.81 -4.42
N GLN A 129 14.22 -0.34 -4.44
CA GLN A 129 14.66 -0.98 -5.67
C GLN A 129 13.51 -1.56 -6.48
N LEU A 130 12.38 -1.87 -5.83
CA LEU A 130 11.18 -2.44 -6.44
C LEU A 130 10.10 -1.38 -6.70
N SER A 131 10.44 -0.10 -6.65
CA SER A 131 9.47 0.99 -6.78
C SER A 131 8.60 0.86 -8.03
N TYR A 132 7.29 1.13 -7.90
CA TYR A 132 6.29 1.08 -8.97
C TYR A 132 6.05 -0.32 -9.55
N THR A 133 6.19 -1.36 -8.71
CA THR A 133 5.87 -2.76 -9.06
C THR A 133 4.88 -3.35 -8.06
N ASP A 134 4.20 -4.43 -8.45
CA ASP A 134 3.32 -5.18 -7.54
C ASP A 134 4.11 -5.72 -6.35
N GLU A 135 5.40 -6.00 -6.52
CA GLU A 135 6.30 -6.44 -5.46
C GLU A 135 6.57 -5.37 -4.40
N GLU A 136 6.57 -4.07 -4.75
CA GLU A 136 6.67 -2.99 -3.77
C GLU A 136 5.49 -3.03 -2.80
N GLU A 137 4.27 -3.04 -3.35
CA GLU A 137 3.04 -3.07 -2.55
C GLU A 137 2.98 -4.36 -1.70
N LEU A 138 3.35 -5.51 -2.29
CA LEU A 138 3.41 -6.77 -1.56
C LEU A 138 4.39 -6.71 -0.39
N LEU A 139 5.59 -6.19 -0.60
CA LEU A 139 6.61 -6.09 0.45
C LEU A 139 6.17 -5.13 1.56
N LEU A 140 5.62 -3.98 1.20
CA LEU A 140 5.11 -2.99 2.16
C LEU A 140 3.99 -3.59 3.02
N ASN A 141 2.98 -4.21 2.37
CA ASN A 141 1.91 -4.91 3.08
C ASN A 141 2.44 -6.04 3.96
N TYR A 142 3.39 -6.84 3.48
CA TYR A 142 4.01 -7.90 4.28
C TYR A 142 4.81 -7.34 5.47
N GLY A 143 5.51 -6.21 5.28
CA GLY A 143 6.40 -5.61 6.27
C GLY A 143 5.68 -5.22 7.56
N ILE A 144 4.45 -4.74 7.45
CA ILE A 144 3.65 -4.28 8.60
C ILE A 144 2.94 -5.41 9.36
N LEU A 145 2.97 -6.65 8.84
CA LEU A 145 2.24 -7.75 9.46
C LEU A 145 2.90 -8.25 10.76
N PRO A 146 2.10 -8.75 11.72
CA PRO A 146 2.59 -9.54 12.84
C PRO A 146 3.38 -10.77 12.40
N LYS A 147 4.25 -11.29 13.27
CA LYS A 147 5.14 -12.44 12.97
C LYS A 147 4.34 -13.70 12.59
N GLU A 148 3.20 -13.88 13.22
CA GLU A 148 2.28 -15.00 13.06
C GLU A 148 1.68 -15.01 11.65
N ASP A 149 1.24 -13.84 11.17
CA ASP A 149 0.66 -13.67 9.84
C ASP A 149 1.74 -13.79 8.75
N LYS A 150 2.92 -13.21 8.99
CA LYS A 150 4.10 -13.39 8.13
C LYS A 150 4.43 -14.88 7.93
N LYS A 151 4.32 -15.70 8.98
CA LYS A 151 4.56 -17.15 8.91
C LYS A 151 3.54 -17.86 8.02
N ILE A 152 2.27 -17.47 8.09
CA ILE A 152 1.22 -18.03 7.22
C ILE A 152 1.54 -17.76 5.76
N ILE A 153 1.83 -16.50 5.42
CA ILE A 153 2.17 -16.09 4.05
C ILE A 153 3.43 -16.81 3.56
N LYS A 154 4.47 -16.87 4.39
CA LYS A 154 5.73 -17.58 4.06
C LYS A 154 5.48 -19.05 3.72
N ASN A 155 4.63 -19.73 4.50
CA ASN A 155 4.29 -21.14 4.24
C ASN A 155 3.54 -21.28 2.92
N LEU A 156 2.52 -20.44 2.68
CA LEU A 156 1.75 -20.44 1.44
C LEU A 156 2.65 -20.24 0.21
N VAL A 157 3.52 -19.22 0.24
CA VAL A 157 4.47 -18.93 -0.84
C VAL A 157 5.45 -20.09 -1.04
N SER A 158 5.93 -20.70 0.05
CA SER A 158 6.83 -21.87 -0.02
C SER A 158 6.17 -23.07 -0.70
N ASP A 159 4.92 -23.37 -0.33
CA ASP A 159 4.15 -24.48 -0.91
C ASP A 159 3.86 -24.26 -2.39
N MET A 160 3.52 -23.02 -2.79
CA MET A 160 3.33 -22.66 -4.20
C MET A 160 4.63 -22.77 -4.99
N ALA A 161 5.74 -22.26 -4.43
CA ALA A 161 7.05 -22.33 -5.06
C ALA A 161 7.55 -23.78 -5.22
N GLU A 162 7.25 -24.67 -4.27
CA GLU A 162 7.65 -26.08 -4.36
C GLU A 162 6.98 -26.79 -5.54
N LYS A 163 5.71 -26.48 -5.84
CA LYS A 163 5.02 -27.01 -7.03
C LYS A 163 5.74 -26.61 -8.32
N VAL A 164 6.20 -25.36 -8.41
CA VAL A 164 6.97 -24.85 -9.56
C VAL A 164 8.31 -25.58 -9.69
N LYS A 165 9.03 -25.77 -8.57
CA LYS A 165 10.31 -26.51 -8.57
C LYS A 165 10.13 -27.97 -9.00
N ILE A 166 9.07 -28.63 -8.54
CA ILE A 166 8.74 -30.01 -8.92
C ILE A 166 8.42 -30.09 -10.42
N ALA A 167 7.64 -29.15 -10.96
CA ALA A 167 7.35 -29.08 -12.39
C ALA A 167 8.63 -28.92 -13.22
N ASN A 168 9.52 -28.01 -12.81
CA ASN A 168 10.79 -27.76 -13.51
C ASN A 168 11.79 -28.94 -13.41
N LYS A 169 11.67 -29.83 -12.42
CA LYS A 169 12.51 -31.04 -12.32
C LYS A 169 12.06 -32.18 -13.25
N LYS A 170 10.85 -32.13 -13.83
CA LYS A 170 10.29 -33.22 -14.64
C LYS A 170 10.70 -33.21 -16.12
N GLU A 171 11.52 -32.28 -16.59
CA GLU A 171 12.00 -32.25 -17.99
C GLU A 171 13.49 -32.61 -18.18
N PRO A 172 13.88 -33.90 -18.07
CA PRO A 172 15.04 -34.36 -18.85
C PRO A 172 14.77 -35.41 -19.95
N TRP A 173 13.59 -36.04 -20.04
CA TRP A 173 13.44 -37.28 -20.83
C TRP A 173 12.35 -37.29 -21.91
N GLU A 174 11.57 -36.22 -22.12
CA GLU A 174 10.52 -36.18 -23.16
C GLU A 174 10.94 -35.46 -24.46
N LYS A 175 12.21 -35.04 -24.61
CA LYS A 175 12.75 -34.43 -25.84
C LYS A 175 13.63 -35.38 -26.67
N GLY A 176 13.26 -36.66 -26.75
CA GLY A 176 13.99 -37.59 -27.60
C GLY A 176 13.36 -38.97 -27.70
N PHE A 177 12.30 -39.10 -28.48
CA PHE A 177 12.00 -40.26 -29.34
C PHE A 177 11.25 -39.77 -30.58
#